data_AF-A0A960SXP8-F1
#
_entry.id   AF-A0A960SXP8-F1
#
_cell.length_a   1.000
_cell.length_b   1.000
_cell.length_c   1.000
_cell.angle_alpha   90.00
_cell.angle_beta   90.00
_cell.angle_gamma   90.00
#
_symmetry.space_group_name_H-M   'P 1'
#
loop_
_entity.id
_entity.type
_entity.pdbx_description
1 polymer ?
#
loop_
_entity_poly.entity_id
_entity_poly.type
_entity_poly.pdbx_seq_one_letter_code
_entity_poly.pdbx_strand_id
1 'polypeptide(L)'
;MKISKVAASNARRLFGLCMVGGRLDESRMRTVVSKLVEEKPRDYRAILVAIQRLARLDADRRNVVIESAVPLDEASRQRVVAGLAKDYGTGLNVEYKVEPKLLGGLRIRVGNDVLDGSVQGRLDRLARAF
;
A
#
# COMPACT_ATOMS: atom_id res chain seq x y z
N MET A 1 -10.91 -5.44 -18.82
CA MET A 1 -11.80 -4.41 -19.41
C MET A 1 -11.00 -3.12 -19.54
N LYS A 2 -10.87 -2.52 -20.73
CA LYS A 2 -10.14 -1.24 -20.89
C LYS A 2 -10.99 -0.14 -20.25
N ILE A 3 -10.47 0.51 -19.20
CA ILE A 3 -11.13 1.62 -18.54
C ILE A 3 -11.01 2.84 -19.47
N SER A 4 -12.13 3.47 -19.83
CA SER A 4 -12.11 4.68 -20.66
C SER A 4 -11.39 5.81 -19.91
N LYS A 5 -10.65 6.68 -20.62
CA LYS A 5 -9.92 7.81 -20.01
C LYS A 5 -10.86 8.71 -19.19
N VAL A 6 -12.10 8.86 -19.65
CA VAL A 6 -13.16 9.61 -18.96
C VAL A 6 -13.58 8.93 -17.66
N ALA A 7 -13.85 7.61 -17.68
CA ALA A 7 -14.19 6.86 -16.47
C ALA A 7 -13.06 6.90 -15.43
N ALA A 8 -11.80 6.79 -15.87
CA ALA A 8 -10.65 6.90 -14.98
C ALA A 8 -10.52 8.29 -14.35
N SER A 9 -10.78 9.36 -15.12
CA SER A 9 -10.76 10.73 -14.61
C SER A 9 -11.86 10.97 -13.55
N ASN A 10 -13.09 10.55 -13.85
CA ASN A 10 -14.22 10.68 -12.92
C ASN A 10 -14.00 9.86 -11.64
N ALA A 11 -13.48 8.63 -11.77
CA ALA A 11 -13.15 7.80 -10.61
C ALA A 11 -12.14 8.47 -9.69
N ARG A 12 -11.08 9.09 -10.22
CA ARG A 12 -10.08 9.82 -9.41
C ARG A 12 -10.71 11.00 -8.68
N ARG A 13 -11.58 11.77 -9.35
CA ARG A 13 -12.24 12.93 -8.75
C ARG A 13 -13.18 12.50 -7.60
N LEU A 14 -13.99 11.48 -7.83
CA LEU A 14 -14.91 10.94 -6.82
C LEU A 14 -14.15 10.30 -5.65
N PHE A 15 -13.09 9.55 -5.94
CA PHE A 15 -12.23 8.96 -4.92
C PHE A 15 -11.55 10.04 -4.07
N GLY A 16 -11.06 11.12 -4.69
CA GLY A 16 -10.48 12.26 -3.97
C GLY A 16 -11.44 12.92 -2.98
N LEU A 17 -12.73 13.03 -3.30
CA LEU A 17 -13.75 13.58 -2.38
C LEU A 17 -13.99 12.68 -1.14
N CYS A 18 -13.65 11.40 -1.26
CA CYS A 18 -13.76 10.43 -0.16
C CYS A 18 -12.54 10.45 0.76
N MET A 19 -11.48 11.17 0.42
CA MET A 19 -10.29 11.29 1.26
C MET A 19 -10.44 12.44 2.27
N VAL A 20 -10.23 12.17 3.54
CA VAL A 20 -10.22 13.14 4.63
C VAL A 20 -8.90 13.01 5.40
N GLY A 21 -8.09 14.07 5.42
CA GLY A 21 -6.79 14.05 6.11
C GLY A 21 -5.85 12.95 5.60
N GLY A 22 -5.90 12.61 4.31
CA GLY A 22 -5.10 11.54 3.73
C GLY A 22 -5.60 10.11 4.03
N ARG A 23 -6.77 9.96 4.66
CA ARG A 23 -7.41 8.67 4.93
C ARG A 23 -8.69 8.54 4.12
N LEU A 24 -8.94 7.33 3.63
CA LEU A 24 -10.23 7.01 3.02
C LEU A 24 -11.33 6.99 4.09
N ASP A 25 -12.35 7.81 3.91
CA ASP A 25 -13.57 7.81 4.73
C ASP A 25 -14.56 6.80 4.14
N GLU A 26 -14.80 5.70 4.87
CA GLU A 26 -15.68 4.62 4.43
C GLU A 26 -17.13 5.09 4.25
N SER A 27 -17.60 6.03 5.08
CA SER A 27 -18.98 6.55 5.00
C SER A 27 -19.18 7.35 3.73
N ARG A 28 -18.19 8.17 3.35
CA ARG A 28 -18.20 8.91 2.08
C ARG A 28 -18.10 7.97 0.88
N MET A 29 -17.21 6.98 0.93
CA MET A 29 -17.06 5.98 -0.12
C MET A 29 -18.37 5.23 -0.35
N ARG A 30 -19.05 4.78 0.73
CA ARG A 30 -20.35 4.10 0.65
C ARG A 30 -21.41 5.00 0.00
N THR A 31 -21.50 6.25 0.42
CA THR A 31 -22.44 7.23 -0.15
C THR A 31 -22.21 7.45 -1.64
N VAL A 32 -20.94 7.61 -2.06
CA VAL A 32 -20.58 7.79 -3.47
C VAL A 32 -20.92 6.55 -4.28
N VAL A 33 -20.60 5.36 -3.79
CA VAL A 33 -20.91 4.09 -4.49
C VAL A 33 -22.42 3.90 -4.60
N SER A 34 -23.19 4.15 -3.54
CA SER A 34 -24.65 4.05 -3.56
C SER A 34 -25.27 4.99 -4.60
N LYS A 35 -24.89 6.27 -4.59
CA LYS A 35 -25.37 7.24 -5.60
C LYS A 35 -25.00 6.85 -7.03
N LEU A 36 -23.79 6.32 -7.25
CA LEU A 36 -23.34 5.90 -8.57
C LEU A 36 -24.14 4.70 -9.12
N VAL A 37 -24.60 3.82 -8.22
CA VAL A 37 -25.45 2.66 -8.55
C VAL A 37 -26.91 3.06 -8.74
N GLU A 38 -27.38 4.12 -8.08
CA GLU A 38 -28.72 4.69 -8.27
C GLU A 38 -28.84 5.44 -9.60
N GLU A 39 -27.96 6.42 -9.87
CA GLU A 39 -28.02 7.26 -11.07
C GLU A 39 -27.58 6.52 -12.34
N LYS A 40 -26.77 5.47 -12.21
CA LYS A 40 -26.19 4.65 -13.31
C LYS A 40 -25.73 5.49 -14.52
N PRO A 41 -24.84 6.48 -14.33
CA PRO A 41 -24.34 7.30 -15.43
C PRO A 41 -23.57 6.46 -16.47
N ARG A 42 -23.30 7.05 -17.63
CA ARG A 42 -22.51 6.37 -18.67
C ARG A 42 -21.16 5.90 -18.11
N ASP A 43 -20.76 4.68 -18.47
CA ASP A 43 -19.55 4.01 -17.98
C ASP A 43 -19.49 3.77 -16.46
N TYR A 44 -20.60 3.81 -15.71
CA TYR A 44 -20.59 3.61 -14.25
C TYR A 44 -19.86 2.33 -13.80
N ARG A 45 -20.00 1.22 -14.54
CA ARG A 45 -19.26 -0.03 -14.25
C ARG A 45 -17.75 0.17 -14.31
N ALA A 46 -17.25 0.89 -15.32
CA ALA A 46 -15.83 1.18 -15.46
C ALA A 46 -15.34 2.13 -14.36
N ILE A 47 -16.17 3.09 -13.95
CA ILE A 47 -15.91 4.00 -12.82
C ILE A 47 -15.80 3.19 -11.52
N LEU A 48 -16.74 2.27 -11.25
CA LEU A 48 -16.70 1.40 -10.05
C LEU A 48 -15.45 0.54 -10.01
N VAL A 49 -15.07 -0.08 -11.12
CA VAL A 49 -13.82 -0.86 -11.21
C VAL A 49 -12.60 0.02 -10.95
N ALA A 50 -12.59 1.25 -11.46
CA ALA A 50 -11.50 2.19 -11.22
C ALA A 50 -11.45 2.66 -9.75
N ILE A 51 -12.59 2.96 -9.12
CA ILE A 51 -12.67 3.30 -7.69
C ILE A 51 -12.21 2.14 -6.83
N GLN A 52 -12.66 0.92 -7.12
CA GLN A 52 -12.22 -0.29 -6.41
C GLN A 52 -10.70 -0.47 -6.49
N ARG A 53 -10.11 -0.24 -7.67
CA ARG A 53 -8.66 -0.28 -7.84
C ARG A 53 -7.96 0.78 -7.00
N LEU A 54 -8.46 2.01 -6.96
CA LEU A 54 -7.89 3.09 -6.15
C LEU A 54 -7.98 2.78 -4.65
N ALA A 55 -9.12 2.25 -4.20
CA ALA A 55 -9.31 1.84 -2.81
C ALA A 55 -8.35 0.72 -2.40
N ARG A 56 -8.14 -0.28 -3.26
CA ARG A 56 -7.12 -1.32 -3.03
C ARG A 56 -5.72 -0.74 -2.92
N LEU A 57 -5.33 0.12 -3.85
CA LEU A 57 -4.00 0.76 -3.82
C LEU A 57 -3.79 1.60 -2.55
N ASP A 58 -4.84 2.29 -2.08
CA ASP A 58 -4.80 3.05 -0.83
C ASP A 58 -4.71 2.14 0.40
N ALA A 59 -5.39 0.99 0.39
CA ALA A 59 -5.25 -0.04 1.43
C ALA A 59 -3.83 -0.64 1.43
N ASP A 60 -3.32 -1.02 0.27
CA ASP A 60 -2.01 -1.65 0.11
C ASP A 60 -0.86 -0.72 0.51
N ARG A 61 -0.97 0.59 0.26
CA ARG A 61 0.03 1.59 0.69
C ARG A 61 0.32 1.59 2.19
N ARG A 62 -0.59 1.06 3.01
CA ARG A 62 -0.45 1.03 4.47
C ARG A 62 0.01 -0.33 5.00
N ASN A 63 0.03 -1.36 4.16
CA ASN A 63 0.52 -2.67 4.56
C ASN A 63 2.04 -2.69 4.51
N VAL A 64 2.64 -2.96 5.66
CA VAL A 64 4.08 -3.05 5.83
C VAL A 64 4.43 -4.47 6.24
N VAL A 65 5.29 -5.13 5.47
CA VAL A 65 5.84 -6.44 5.82
C VAL A 65 7.31 -6.28 6.13
N ILE A 66 7.71 -6.58 7.36
CA ILE A 66 9.10 -6.53 7.82
C ILE A 66 9.59 -7.97 7.93
N GLU A 67 10.59 -8.30 7.13
CA GLU A 67 11.25 -9.60 7.12
C GLU A 67 12.64 -9.47 7.74
N SER A 68 12.91 -10.31 8.74
CA SER A 68 14.19 -10.34 9.46
C SER A 68 14.73 -11.77 9.55
N ALA A 69 16.07 -11.92 9.52
CA ALA A 69 16.69 -13.25 9.62
C ALA A 69 16.45 -13.92 10.99
N VAL A 70 16.27 -13.11 12.04
CA VAL A 70 16.01 -13.53 13.41
C VAL A 70 14.81 -12.76 13.98
N PRO A 71 14.12 -13.30 15.02
CA PRO A 71 13.06 -12.56 15.70
C PRO A 71 13.56 -11.21 16.22
N LEU A 72 12.83 -10.14 15.89
CA LEU A 72 13.11 -8.79 16.40
C LEU A 72 12.57 -8.64 17.83
N ASP A 73 13.37 -8.05 18.69
CA ASP A 73 12.99 -7.56 20.01
C ASP A 73 12.08 -6.32 19.91
N GLU A 74 11.31 -6.07 20.96
CA GLU A 74 10.30 -5.00 20.97
C GLU A 74 10.93 -3.61 20.77
N ALA A 75 12.12 -3.36 21.31
CA ALA A 75 12.82 -2.09 21.15
C ALA A 75 13.28 -1.84 19.70
N SER A 76 13.67 -2.88 18.96
CA SER A 76 14.00 -2.74 17.54
C SER A 76 12.73 -2.58 16.69
N ARG A 77 11.65 -3.29 17.02
CA ARG A 77 10.35 -3.12 16.34
C ARG A 77 9.88 -1.67 16.41
N GLN A 78 9.88 -1.08 17.61
CA GLN A 78 9.47 0.31 17.82
C GLN A 78 10.35 1.29 17.05
N ARG A 79 11.68 1.09 17.02
CA ARG A 79 12.60 1.93 16.24
C ARG A 79 12.29 1.89 14.75
N VAL A 80 12.05 0.70 14.19
CA VAL A 80 11.73 0.54 12.76
C VAL A 80 10.39 1.20 12.42
N VAL A 81 9.35 0.98 13.24
CA VAL A 81 8.03 1.60 13.04
C VAL A 81 8.10 3.12 13.16
N ALA A 82 8.85 3.65 14.13
CA ALA A 82 9.04 5.09 14.28
C ALA A 82 9.78 5.71 13.09
N GLY A 83 10.75 5.00 12.49
CA GLY A 83 11.40 5.41 11.25
C GLY A 83 10.43 5.43 10.07
N LEU A 84 9.71 4.33 9.87
CA LEU A 84 8.73 4.21 8.78
C LEU A 84 7.59 5.23 8.91
N ALA A 85 7.18 5.57 10.12
CA ALA A 85 6.13 6.56 10.35
C ALA A 85 6.54 7.98 9.92
N LYS A 86 7.85 8.30 9.91
CA LYS A 86 8.34 9.60 9.42
C LYS A 86 8.25 9.70 7.90
N ASP A 87 8.58 8.62 7.21
CA ASP A 87 8.65 8.62 5.74
C ASP A 87 7.29 8.30 5.09
N TYR A 88 6.50 7.43 5.70
CA TYR A 88 5.25 6.90 5.13
C TYR A 88 3.97 7.36 5.87
N GLY A 89 4.10 8.06 7.00
CA GLY A 89 2.98 8.57 7.79
C GLY A 89 2.44 7.60 8.85
N THR A 90 1.37 8.00 9.55
CA THR A 90 0.82 7.27 10.70
C THR A 90 -0.27 6.27 10.32
N GLY A 91 -0.37 5.17 11.10
CA GLY A 91 -1.39 4.12 10.89
C GLY A 91 -0.98 3.05 9.87
N LEU A 92 0.30 2.69 9.87
CA LEU A 92 0.83 1.54 9.11
C LEU A 92 0.40 0.22 9.78
N ASN A 93 -0.07 -0.72 8.97
CA ASN A 93 -0.35 -2.08 9.41
C ASN A 93 0.91 -2.91 9.23
N VAL A 94 1.61 -3.16 10.33
CA VAL A 94 2.94 -3.79 10.31
C VAL A 94 2.83 -5.27 10.64
N GLU A 95 3.26 -6.11 9.71
CA GLU A 95 3.40 -7.55 9.86
C GLU A 95 4.89 -7.91 9.96
N TYR A 96 5.25 -8.70 10.98
CA TYR A 96 6.62 -9.18 11.18
C TYR A 96 6.75 -10.63 10.78
N LYS A 97 7.75 -10.93 9.95
CA LYS A 97 8.03 -12.29 9.48
C LYS A 97 9.50 -12.63 9.66
N VAL A 98 9.77 -13.85 10.13
CA VAL A 98 11.15 -14.35 10.28
C VAL A 98 11.50 -15.15 9.03
N GLU A 99 12.56 -14.73 8.32
CA GLU A 99 13.05 -15.33 7.09
C GLU A 99 14.56 -15.60 7.19
N PRO A 100 14.98 -16.78 7.67
CA PRO A 100 16.40 -17.12 7.87
C PRO A 100 17.25 -17.03 6.60
N LYS A 101 16.63 -17.11 5.41
CA LYS A 101 17.29 -17.00 4.10
C LYS A 101 17.97 -15.65 3.87
N LEU A 102 17.54 -14.59 4.57
CA LEU A 102 18.13 -13.26 4.46
C LEU A 102 19.57 -13.21 5.01
N LEU A 103 19.99 -14.22 5.80
CA LEU A 103 21.28 -14.36 6.49
C LEU A 103 21.58 -13.28 7.55
N GLY A 104 21.08 -12.07 7.34
CA GLY A 104 21.18 -10.93 8.25
C GLY A 104 20.57 -9.67 7.64
N GLY A 105 20.36 -8.65 8.48
CA GLY A 105 19.72 -7.40 8.08
C GLY A 105 18.19 -7.49 8.01
N LEU A 106 17.59 -6.51 7.34
CA LEU A 106 16.14 -6.32 7.25
C LEU A 106 15.72 -6.12 5.80
N ARG A 107 14.60 -6.74 5.43
CA ARG A 107 13.88 -6.45 4.20
C ARG A 107 12.50 -5.92 4.56
N ILE A 108 12.19 -4.70 4.14
CA ILE A 108 10.93 -4.03 4.46
C ILE A 108 10.17 -3.80 3.16
N ARG A 109 8.91 -4.22 3.11
CA ARG A 109 8.00 -3.94 2.00
C ARG A 109 6.89 -3.02 2.48
N VAL A 110 6.73 -1.86 1.85
CA VAL A 110 5.65 -0.90 2.13
C VAL A 110 4.79 -0.77 0.89
N GLY A 111 3.63 -1.42 0.86
CA GLY A 111 2.80 -1.54 -0.34
C GLY A 111 3.58 -2.11 -1.53
N ASN A 112 3.98 -1.24 -2.47
CA ASN A 112 4.77 -1.60 -3.65
C ASN A 112 6.26 -1.29 -3.52
N ASP A 113 6.68 -0.56 -2.50
CA ASP A 113 8.08 -0.19 -2.30
C ASP A 113 8.79 -1.28 -1.50
N VAL A 114 10.00 -1.66 -1.93
CA VAL A 114 10.83 -2.66 -1.25
C VAL A 114 12.15 -2.02 -0.86
N LEU A 115 12.37 -1.91 0.44
CA LEU A 115 13.62 -1.48 1.06
C LEU A 115 14.40 -2.73 1.47
N ASP A 116 15.40 -3.09 0.67
CA ASP A 116 16.22 -4.29 0.91
C ASP A 116 17.62 -3.94 1.45
N GLY A 117 17.72 -4.01 2.78
CA GLY A 117 18.96 -3.90 3.53
C GLY A 117 19.55 -5.25 3.95
N SER A 118 19.06 -6.36 3.39
CA SER A 118 19.53 -7.70 3.77
C SER A 118 20.92 -8.03 3.24
N VAL A 119 21.62 -8.92 3.95
CA VAL A 119 22.93 -9.44 3.52
C VAL A 119 22.78 -10.26 2.25
N GLN A 120 21.74 -11.11 2.18
CA GLN A 120 21.40 -11.86 0.96
C GLN A 120 21.25 -10.93 -0.24
N GLY A 121 20.44 -9.86 -0.14
CA GLY A 121 20.23 -8.91 -1.24
C GLY A 121 21.50 -8.19 -1.67
N ARG A 122 22.44 -7.91 -0.74
CA ARG A 122 23.77 -7.38 -1.08
C ARG A 122 24.63 -8.38 -1.84
N LEU A 123 24.64 -9.65 -1.42
CA LEU A 123 25.37 -10.72 -2.13
C LEU A 123 24.80 -10.96 -3.52
N ASP A 124 23.47 -11.00 -3.67
CA ASP A 124 22.81 -11.16 -4.97
C ASP A 124 23.08 -10.00 -5.93
N ARG A 125 23.29 -8.78 -5.41
CA ARG A 125 23.69 -7.62 -6.23
C ARG A 125 25.14 -7.73 -6.68
N LEU A 126 26.04 -8.19 -5.81
CA LEU A 126 27.43 -8.43 -6.17
C LEU A 126 27.56 -9.55 -7.20
N ALA A 127 26.89 -10.68 -6.99
CA ALA A 127 26.92 -11.81 -7.92
C ALA A 127 26.41 -11.48 -9.32
N ARG A 128 25.49 -10.50 -9.45
CA ARG A 128 24.99 -10.02 -10.75
C ARG A 128 25.88 -8.96 -11.41
N ALA A 129 26.80 -8.36 -10.67
CA ALA A 129 27.72 -7.36 -11.18
C ALA A 129 28.99 -7.98 -11.80
N PHE A 130 29.20 -9.28 -11.56
CA PHE A 130 30.21 -10.11 -12.21
C PHE A 130 29.57 -10.94 -13.32
#